data_AF-G0URY5-F1
#
_entry.id   AF-G0URY5-F1
#
_cell.length_a   1.000
_cell.length_b   1.000
_cell.length_c   1.000
_cell.angle_alpha   90.00
_cell.angle_beta   90.00
_cell.angle_gamma   90.00
#
_symmetry.space_group_name_H-M   'P 1'
#
loop_
_entity.id
_entity.type
_entity.pdbx_description
1 polymer ?
#
loop_
_entity_poly.entity_id
_entity_poly.type
_entity_poly.pdbx_seq_one_letter_code
_entity_poly.pdbx_strand_id
1 'polypeptide(L)'
;MDVDELFLKTIQQAYDEEATTLHFSHRADITAIPPEIKVLRGTLEILHIDNNYSLSSLPPAIGELGRLRWLNARYCRLTTVPHEVGRLSHLERLHLGNNLLKDLPMELWQLKNLQELHVENNQLRVLPGGLIFLPRLETLQLENNLLLHPEDVIGAAPTTITPLLHSVDCSNCCVRMRDYLVLVTINNKGGQKDVPFMHCVCSETCKNHLQTRLKEYDAAGGA
;
A
#
# COMPACT_ATOMS: atom_id res chain seq x y z
N MET A 1 1.85 -1.84 -35.91
CA MET A 1 2.53 -0.85 -35.07
C MET A 1 2.95 -1.60 -33.83
N ASP A 2 4.22 -1.55 -33.49
CA ASP A 2 4.76 -2.21 -32.31
C ASP A 2 4.08 -1.62 -31.06
N VAL A 3 3.78 -2.45 -30.06
CA VAL A 3 3.11 -2.06 -28.82
C VAL A 3 3.95 -1.02 -28.10
N ASP A 4 5.27 -1.23 -28.14
CA ASP A 4 6.28 -0.35 -27.55
C ASP A 4 6.29 1.01 -28.27
N GLU A 5 6.14 1.03 -29.60
CA GLU A 5 6.08 2.27 -30.38
C GLU A 5 4.83 3.09 -30.07
N LEU A 6 3.70 2.43 -29.82
CA LEU A 6 2.47 3.12 -29.40
C LEU A 6 2.60 3.70 -27.99
N PHE A 7 3.19 2.97 -27.05
CA PHE A 7 3.43 3.47 -25.69
C PHE A 7 4.33 4.71 -25.72
N LEU A 8 5.42 4.66 -26.48
CA LEU A 8 6.34 5.78 -26.64
C LEU A 8 5.66 7.01 -27.26
N LYS A 9 4.80 6.81 -28.27
CA LYS A 9 4.00 7.91 -28.83
C LYS A 9 3.06 8.53 -27.81
N THR A 10 2.39 7.73 -26.98
CA THR A 10 1.51 8.27 -25.92
C THR A 10 2.29 9.01 -24.85
N ILE A 11 3.47 8.53 -24.44
CA ILE A 11 4.36 9.29 -23.54
C ILE A 11 4.73 10.64 -24.17
N GLN A 12 5.16 10.63 -25.43
CA GLN A 12 5.58 11.84 -26.12
C GLN A 12 4.42 12.84 -26.23
N GLN A 13 3.23 12.37 -26.59
CA GLN A 13 2.04 13.21 -26.63
C GLN A 13 1.70 13.79 -25.25
N ALA A 14 1.72 12.97 -24.20
CA ALA A 14 1.47 13.45 -22.83
C ALA A 14 2.51 14.48 -22.37
N TYR A 15 3.76 14.36 -22.85
CA TYR A 15 4.81 15.35 -22.59
C TYR A 15 4.54 16.66 -23.33
N ASP A 16 4.22 16.58 -24.62
CA ASP A 16 3.96 17.75 -25.47
C ASP A 16 2.72 18.55 -25.00
N GLU A 17 1.72 17.84 -24.43
CA GLU A 17 0.48 18.42 -23.89
C GLU A 17 0.60 18.83 -22.41
N GLU A 18 1.77 18.66 -21.78
CA GLU A 18 1.99 18.87 -20.34
C GLU A 18 0.95 18.14 -19.46
N ALA A 19 0.54 16.94 -19.86
CA ALA A 19 -0.52 16.20 -19.22
C ALA A 19 -0.15 15.85 -17.76
N THR A 20 -1.11 16.07 -16.85
CA THR A 20 -1.00 15.67 -15.44
C THR A 20 -1.53 14.27 -15.19
N THR A 21 -2.28 13.70 -16.13
CA THR A 21 -2.87 12.36 -16.03
C THR A 21 -2.55 11.55 -17.28
N LEU A 22 -2.05 10.33 -17.07
CA LEU A 22 -1.79 9.38 -18.14
C LEU A 22 -2.64 8.13 -17.93
N HIS A 23 -3.53 7.87 -18.88
CA HIS A 23 -4.32 6.65 -18.94
C HIS A 23 -3.70 5.65 -19.90
N PHE A 24 -3.29 4.52 -19.36
CA PHE A 24 -2.70 3.42 -20.09
C PHE A 24 -3.27 2.08 -19.62
N SER A 25 -4.59 2.04 -19.43
CA SER A 25 -5.33 0.89 -18.90
C SER A 25 -5.88 0.00 -20.04
N HIS A 26 -6.23 -1.25 -19.73
CA HIS A 26 -6.91 -2.20 -20.64
C HIS A 26 -6.13 -2.56 -21.91
N ARG A 27 -4.82 -2.77 -21.79
CA ARG A 27 -3.94 -3.15 -22.89
C ARG A 27 -3.42 -4.57 -22.66
N ALA A 28 -3.93 -5.52 -23.45
CA ALA A 28 -3.58 -6.93 -23.35
C ALA A 28 -2.13 -7.23 -23.77
N ASP A 29 -1.54 -6.31 -24.54
CA ASP A 29 -0.31 -6.44 -25.28
C ASP A 29 0.92 -5.87 -24.55
N ILE A 30 0.74 -5.08 -23.49
CA ILE A 30 1.86 -4.51 -22.74
C ILE A 30 2.48 -5.53 -21.80
N THR A 31 3.78 -5.75 -21.96
CA THR A 31 4.57 -6.57 -21.05
C THR A 31 5.40 -5.75 -20.06
N ALA A 32 5.73 -4.49 -20.41
CA ALA A 32 6.53 -3.60 -19.58
C ALA A 32 6.16 -2.13 -19.80
N ILE A 33 6.39 -1.31 -18.79
CA ILE A 33 6.36 0.15 -18.95
C ILE A 33 7.78 0.59 -19.34
N PRO A 34 7.94 1.32 -20.45
CA PRO A 34 9.24 1.79 -20.90
C PRO A 34 9.83 2.83 -19.91
N PRO A 35 11.15 2.81 -19.67
CA PRO A 35 11.82 3.75 -18.76
C PRO A 35 11.70 5.22 -19.21
N GLU A 36 11.36 5.47 -20.48
CA GLU A 36 11.07 6.78 -21.07
C GLU A 36 9.93 7.52 -20.36
N ILE A 37 9.08 6.83 -19.59
CA ILE A 37 8.03 7.46 -18.77
C ILE A 37 8.58 8.55 -17.84
N LYS A 38 9.87 8.46 -17.45
CA LYS A 38 10.57 9.48 -16.67
C LYS A 38 10.57 10.88 -17.28
N VAL A 39 10.33 11.02 -18.59
CA VAL A 39 10.21 12.33 -19.25
C VAL A 39 9.06 13.14 -18.64
N LEU A 40 8.03 12.47 -18.13
CA LEU A 40 6.86 13.07 -17.50
C LEU A 40 7.07 13.41 -16.01
N ARG A 41 8.28 13.28 -15.48
CA ARG A 41 8.61 13.58 -14.06
C ARG A 41 8.22 14.99 -13.62
N GLY A 42 8.17 15.92 -14.56
CA GLY A 42 7.85 17.33 -14.32
C GLY A 42 6.37 17.66 -14.33
N THR A 43 5.50 16.74 -14.77
CA THR A 43 4.07 17.04 -15.01
C THR A 43 3.13 16.00 -14.42
N LEU A 44 3.50 14.71 -14.44
CA LEU A 44 2.55 13.63 -14.16
C LEU A 44 2.21 13.52 -12.67
N GLU A 45 0.93 13.62 -12.37
CA GLU A 45 0.34 13.48 -11.03
C GLU A 45 -0.47 12.19 -10.89
N ILE A 46 -1.09 11.71 -11.97
CA ILE A 46 -1.94 10.51 -11.95
C ILE A 46 -1.52 9.55 -13.06
N LEU A 47 -1.22 8.31 -12.69
CA LEU A 47 -0.88 7.24 -13.64
C LEU A 47 -1.83 6.06 -13.46
N HIS A 48 -2.60 5.79 -14.50
CA HIS A 48 -3.45 4.62 -14.62
C HIS A 48 -2.82 3.61 -15.58
N ILE A 49 -2.41 2.46 -15.06
CA ILE A 49 -1.83 1.33 -15.81
C ILE A 49 -2.55 0.03 -15.46
N ASP A 50 -3.76 0.14 -14.93
CA ASP A 50 -4.58 -0.97 -14.48
C ASP A 50 -5.15 -1.79 -15.65
N ASN A 51 -5.56 -3.03 -15.37
CA ASN A 51 -6.11 -3.95 -16.37
C ASN A 51 -5.14 -4.30 -17.51
N ASN A 52 -3.84 -4.31 -17.22
CA ASN A 52 -2.79 -4.76 -18.13
C ASN A 52 -2.30 -6.14 -17.71
N TYR A 53 -3.04 -7.18 -18.10
CA TYR A 53 -2.80 -8.55 -17.62
C TYR A 53 -1.50 -9.21 -18.09
N SER A 54 -0.75 -8.57 -18.99
CA SER A 54 0.58 -9.03 -19.42
C SER A 54 1.72 -8.29 -18.70
N LEU A 55 1.41 -7.21 -17.96
CA LEU A 55 2.38 -6.41 -17.22
C LEU A 55 2.76 -7.12 -15.91
N SER A 56 4.04 -7.48 -15.77
CA SER A 56 4.54 -8.28 -14.64
C SER A 56 5.48 -7.53 -13.69
N SER A 57 5.95 -6.34 -14.07
CA SER A 57 6.81 -5.50 -13.24
C SER A 57 6.63 -4.02 -13.57
N LEU A 58 6.83 -3.16 -12.57
CA LEU A 58 7.03 -1.72 -12.79
C LEU A 58 8.52 -1.43 -12.95
N PRO A 59 8.92 -0.51 -13.86
CA PRO A 59 10.32 -0.14 -14.03
C PRO A 59 10.80 0.73 -12.87
N PRO A 60 12.10 0.70 -12.51
CA PRO A 60 12.70 1.62 -11.55
C PRO A 60 12.42 3.10 -11.83
N ALA A 61 12.30 3.46 -13.13
CA ALA A 61 11.97 4.80 -13.60
C ALA A 61 10.64 5.36 -13.04
N ILE A 62 9.76 4.50 -12.51
CA ILE A 62 8.54 4.95 -11.83
C ILE A 62 8.87 5.90 -10.66
N GLY A 63 9.97 5.64 -9.94
CA GLY A 63 10.39 6.46 -8.81
C GLY A 63 10.95 7.84 -9.21
N GLU A 64 11.10 8.11 -10.52
CA GLU A 64 11.47 9.43 -11.02
C GLU A 64 10.27 10.36 -11.18
N LEU A 65 9.04 9.84 -11.10
CA LEU A 65 7.80 10.63 -11.25
C LEU A 65 7.50 11.42 -9.98
N GLY A 66 8.35 12.38 -9.64
CA GLY A 66 8.35 13.09 -8.36
C GLY A 66 7.08 13.86 -8.02
N ARG A 67 6.19 14.12 -9.00
CA ARG A 67 4.88 14.75 -8.81
C ARG A 67 3.72 13.76 -8.66
N LEU A 68 3.97 12.46 -8.81
CA LEU A 68 2.92 11.44 -8.81
C LEU A 68 2.22 11.39 -7.45
N ARG A 69 0.90 11.59 -7.48
CA ARG A 69 -0.03 11.55 -6.35
C ARG A 69 -0.83 10.26 -6.34
N TRP A 70 -1.14 9.72 -7.52
CA TRP A 70 -1.89 8.47 -7.64
C TRP A 70 -1.25 7.54 -8.66
N LEU A 71 -0.87 6.35 -8.19
CA LEU A 71 -0.51 5.22 -9.03
C LEU A 71 -1.59 4.13 -8.93
N ASN A 72 -2.28 3.85 -10.03
CA ASN A 72 -3.22 2.74 -10.14
C ASN A 72 -2.66 1.67 -11.08
N ALA A 73 -2.25 0.54 -10.49
CA ALA A 73 -1.75 -0.64 -11.18
C ALA A 73 -2.50 -1.92 -10.76
N ARG A 74 -3.81 -1.80 -10.52
CA ARG A 74 -4.67 -2.95 -10.21
C ARG A 74 -4.84 -3.84 -11.42
N TYR A 75 -5.14 -5.12 -11.19
CA TYR A 75 -5.40 -6.08 -12.27
C TYR A 75 -4.25 -6.16 -13.29
N CYS A 76 -3.03 -6.11 -12.77
CA CYS A 76 -1.82 -6.43 -13.50
C CYS A 76 -1.33 -7.81 -13.01
N ARG A 77 -0.35 -8.42 -13.68
CA ARG A 77 0.30 -9.64 -13.17
C ARG A 77 1.59 -9.30 -12.42
N LEU A 78 1.61 -8.17 -11.70
CA LEU A 78 2.80 -7.71 -11.02
C LEU A 78 3.24 -8.74 -9.99
N THR A 79 4.49 -9.20 -10.10
CA THR A 79 5.11 -10.10 -9.12
C THR A 79 5.94 -9.35 -8.10
N THR A 80 6.37 -8.12 -8.45
CA THR A 80 7.22 -7.27 -7.62
C THR A 80 6.90 -5.80 -7.84
N VAL A 81 7.16 -4.98 -6.82
CA VAL A 81 7.19 -3.52 -6.91
C VAL A 81 8.62 -3.04 -6.67
N PRO A 82 9.20 -2.18 -7.53
CA PRO A 82 10.57 -1.70 -7.36
C PRO A 82 10.69 -0.82 -6.10
N HIS A 83 11.84 -0.92 -5.42
CA HIS A 83 12.12 -0.15 -4.21
C HIS A 83 12.10 1.37 -4.45
N GLU A 84 12.35 1.81 -5.69
CA GLU A 84 12.26 3.19 -6.13
C GLU A 84 10.87 3.81 -5.95
N VAL A 85 9.80 3.02 -5.79
CA VAL A 85 8.48 3.54 -5.41
C VAL A 85 8.56 4.39 -4.15
N GLY A 86 9.45 4.08 -3.20
CA GLY A 86 9.67 4.90 -1.98
C GLY A 86 10.10 6.35 -2.26
N ARG A 87 10.61 6.66 -3.47
CA ARG A 87 11.02 8.02 -3.86
C ARG A 87 9.84 8.92 -4.24
N LEU A 88 8.63 8.38 -4.39
CA LEU A 88 7.42 9.11 -4.76
C LEU A 88 6.88 9.91 -3.57
N SER A 89 7.60 10.96 -3.17
CA SER A 89 7.33 11.72 -1.95
C SER A 89 5.96 12.39 -1.90
N HIS A 90 5.31 12.62 -3.05
CA HIS A 90 3.96 13.19 -3.16
C HIS A 90 2.85 12.15 -3.31
N LEU A 91 3.17 10.85 -3.29
CA LEU A 91 2.18 9.80 -3.50
C LEU A 91 1.17 9.75 -2.35
N GLU A 92 -0.11 9.82 -2.70
CA GLU A 92 -1.26 9.80 -1.79
C GLU A 92 -2.03 8.48 -1.93
N ARG A 93 -2.12 7.94 -3.15
CA ARG A 93 -2.84 6.71 -3.43
C ARG A 93 -1.96 5.72 -4.20
N LEU A 94 -1.82 4.52 -3.66
CA LEU A 94 -1.10 3.42 -4.29
C LEU A 94 -2.02 2.20 -4.38
N HIS A 95 -2.51 1.92 -5.59
CA HIS A 95 -3.38 0.79 -5.83
C HIS A 95 -2.67 -0.32 -6.59
N LEU A 96 -2.49 -1.46 -5.93
CA LEU A 96 -1.78 -2.64 -6.39
C LEU A 96 -2.60 -3.93 -6.19
N GLY A 97 -3.90 -3.81 -5.88
CA GLY A 97 -4.76 -4.96 -5.68
C GLY A 97 -4.97 -5.80 -6.96
N ASN A 98 -5.30 -7.08 -6.79
CA ASN A 98 -5.43 -8.06 -7.88
C ASN A 98 -4.15 -8.21 -8.70
N ASN A 99 -3.06 -8.53 -8.02
CA ASN A 99 -1.74 -8.82 -8.61
C ASN A 99 -1.21 -10.15 -8.05
N LEU A 100 0.08 -10.44 -8.26
CA LEU A 100 0.76 -11.66 -7.79
C LEU A 100 1.91 -11.31 -6.81
N LEU A 101 1.78 -10.20 -6.08
CA LEU A 101 2.82 -9.70 -5.18
C LEU A 101 2.98 -10.63 -3.99
N LYS A 102 4.21 -11.05 -3.73
CA LYS A 102 4.57 -11.88 -2.55
C LYS A 102 5.06 -11.05 -1.38
N ASP A 103 5.67 -9.92 -1.68
CA ASP A 103 6.23 -8.97 -0.72
C ASP A 103 6.05 -7.55 -1.26
N LEU A 104 6.17 -6.56 -0.37
CA LEU A 104 6.25 -5.15 -0.71
C LEU A 104 7.64 -4.61 -0.36
N PRO A 105 8.17 -3.61 -1.09
CA PRO A 105 9.49 -3.04 -0.79
C PRO A 105 9.48 -2.39 0.60
N MET A 106 10.60 -2.52 1.33
CA MET A 106 10.71 -1.92 2.65
C MET A 106 10.57 -0.40 2.58
N GLU A 107 10.99 0.21 1.47
CA GLU A 107 11.00 1.64 1.19
C GLU A 107 9.62 2.30 1.16
N LEU A 108 8.52 1.54 1.21
CA LEU A 108 7.17 2.14 1.33
C LEU A 108 7.03 3.08 2.54
N TRP A 109 7.83 2.90 3.61
CA TRP A 109 7.84 3.80 4.76
C TRP A 109 8.23 5.25 4.42
N GLN A 110 8.87 5.47 3.27
CA GLN A 110 9.29 6.80 2.79
C GLN A 110 8.14 7.61 2.22
N LEU A 111 6.99 6.98 1.91
CA LEU A 111 5.81 7.61 1.33
C LEU A 111 5.01 8.39 2.38
N LYS A 112 5.57 9.48 2.90
CA LYS A 112 4.99 10.24 4.03
C LYS A 112 3.62 10.87 3.75
N ASN A 113 3.25 10.97 2.47
CA ASN A 113 1.95 11.49 2.04
C ASN A 113 0.91 10.41 1.72
N LEU A 114 1.27 9.12 1.81
CA LEU A 114 0.38 8.02 1.45
C LEU A 114 -0.82 7.97 2.39
N GLN A 115 -2.00 8.02 1.80
CA GLN A 115 -3.31 7.97 2.45
C GLN A 115 -4.01 6.65 2.20
N GLU A 116 -3.90 6.12 0.98
CA GLU A 116 -4.57 4.90 0.56
C GLU A 116 -3.55 3.90 -0.01
N LEU A 117 -3.47 2.71 0.61
CA LEU A 117 -2.68 1.58 0.12
C LEU A 117 -3.60 0.38 -0.10
N HIS A 118 -3.78 0.00 -1.36
CA HIS A 118 -4.64 -1.12 -1.75
C HIS A 118 -3.79 -2.25 -2.30
N VAL A 119 -3.71 -3.36 -1.58
CA VAL A 119 -2.90 -4.55 -1.94
C VAL A 119 -3.71 -5.84 -1.77
N GLU A 120 -5.03 -5.75 -1.75
CA GLU A 120 -5.96 -6.87 -1.68
C GLU A 120 -5.82 -7.81 -2.90
N ASN A 121 -6.15 -9.09 -2.74
CA ASN A 121 -6.02 -10.12 -3.79
C ASN A 121 -4.58 -10.20 -4.34
N ASN A 122 -3.63 -10.46 -3.44
CA ASN A 122 -2.22 -10.72 -3.73
C ASN A 122 -1.75 -11.99 -3.01
N GLN A 123 -0.45 -12.23 -2.93
CA GLN A 123 0.16 -13.39 -2.26
C GLN A 123 1.05 -12.96 -1.09
N LEU A 124 0.78 -11.80 -0.48
CA LEU A 124 1.60 -11.21 0.57
C LEU A 124 1.64 -12.13 1.78
N ARG A 125 2.86 -12.42 2.26
CA ARG A 125 3.07 -13.20 3.50
C ARG A 125 3.39 -12.32 4.69
N VAL A 126 4.05 -11.20 4.44
CA VAL A 126 4.47 -10.23 5.44
C VAL A 126 4.27 -8.82 4.90
N LEU A 127 4.12 -7.87 5.82
CA LEU A 127 4.10 -6.46 5.50
C LEU A 127 5.40 -5.81 5.96
N PRO A 128 5.92 -4.82 5.22
CA PRO A 128 7.10 -4.10 5.65
C PRO A 128 6.76 -3.35 6.95
N GLY A 129 7.54 -3.62 8.01
CA GLY A 129 7.28 -3.07 9.35
C GLY A 129 7.23 -1.55 9.38
N GLY A 130 7.80 -0.87 8.39
CA GLY A 130 7.78 0.57 8.27
C GLY A 130 6.41 1.19 7.90
N LEU A 131 5.41 0.40 7.48
CA LEU A 131 4.06 0.90 7.17
C LEU A 131 3.37 1.53 8.38
N ILE A 132 3.69 1.06 9.60
CA ILE A 132 3.13 1.61 10.85
C ILE A 132 3.59 3.05 11.12
N PHE A 133 4.65 3.51 10.45
CA PHE A 133 5.21 4.86 10.59
C PHE A 133 4.76 5.82 9.47
N LEU A 134 3.75 5.45 8.70
CA LEU A 134 3.15 6.33 7.71
C LEU A 134 2.14 7.28 8.40
N PRO A 135 2.46 8.58 8.50
CA PRO A 135 1.70 9.50 9.36
C PRO A 135 0.33 9.88 8.80
N ARG A 136 0.06 9.58 7.53
CA ARG A 136 -1.17 9.95 6.82
C ARG A 136 -1.96 8.76 6.29
N LEU A 137 -1.55 7.53 6.60
CA LEU A 137 -2.21 6.34 6.07
C LEU A 137 -3.58 6.18 6.75
N GLU A 138 -4.64 6.36 5.96
CA GLU A 138 -6.03 6.29 6.41
C GLU A 138 -6.69 4.97 6.01
N THR A 139 -6.33 4.44 4.84
CA THR A 139 -6.91 3.22 4.27
C THR A 139 -5.82 2.23 3.88
N LEU A 140 -5.96 1.00 4.38
CA LEU A 140 -5.12 -0.13 4.02
C LEU A 140 -6.01 -1.35 3.69
N GLN A 141 -6.09 -1.72 2.42
CA GLN A 141 -6.81 -2.91 1.95
C GLN A 141 -5.83 -4.07 1.75
N LEU A 142 -6.08 -5.19 2.43
CA LEU A 142 -5.17 -6.34 2.55
C LEU A 142 -5.87 -7.68 2.35
N GLU A 143 -7.17 -7.65 2.08
CA GLU A 143 -8.03 -8.83 1.97
C GLU A 143 -7.47 -9.80 0.92
N ASN A 144 -7.73 -11.10 1.10
CA ASN A 144 -7.27 -12.15 0.17
C ASN A 144 -5.75 -12.12 -0.09
N ASN A 145 -4.96 -12.08 0.99
CA ASN A 145 -3.51 -12.35 1.01
C ASN A 145 -3.20 -13.61 1.84
N LEU A 146 -1.92 -13.98 1.93
CA LEU A 146 -1.43 -15.17 2.64
C LEU A 146 -0.63 -14.77 3.90
N LEU A 147 -1.08 -13.73 4.61
CA LEU A 147 -0.36 -13.16 5.74
C LEU A 147 -0.12 -14.22 6.83
N LEU A 148 1.14 -14.41 7.21
CA LEU A 148 1.52 -15.37 8.25
C LEU A 148 1.01 -14.91 9.61
N HIS A 149 0.55 -15.86 10.43
CA HIS A 149 0.23 -15.57 11.81
C HIS A 149 1.53 -15.45 12.63
N PRO A 150 1.57 -14.61 13.68
CA PRO A 150 2.76 -14.50 14.55
C PRO A 150 3.24 -15.84 15.13
N GLU A 151 2.32 -16.78 15.35
CA GLU A 151 2.60 -18.15 15.83
C GLU A 151 3.31 -19.04 14.79
N ASP A 152 3.22 -18.71 13.50
CA ASP A 152 3.87 -19.44 12.41
C ASP A 152 5.34 -19.03 12.21
N VAL A 153 5.81 -17.95 12.87
CA VAL A 153 7.16 -17.41 12.70
C VAL A 153 8.11 -17.95 13.79
N ILE A 154 8.59 -19.17 13.60
CA ILE A 154 9.54 -19.82 14.52
C ILE A 154 10.92 -19.13 14.40
N GLY A 155 11.37 -18.46 15.47
CA GLY A 155 12.75 -17.93 15.57
C GLY A 155 12.98 -16.51 15.05
N ALA A 156 11.94 -15.71 14.83
CA ALA A 156 12.14 -14.27 14.58
C ALA A 156 12.70 -13.56 15.81
N ALA A 157 13.75 -12.76 15.59
CA ALA A 157 14.29 -11.88 16.61
C ALA A 157 13.22 -10.86 17.07
N PRO A 158 13.23 -10.42 18.35
CA PRO A 158 12.24 -9.49 18.92
C PRO A 158 12.02 -8.16 18.18
N THR A 159 12.84 -7.85 17.18
CA THR A 159 12.83 -6.63 16.38
C THR A 159 12.15 -6.77 15.02
N THR A 160 11.74 -7.97 14.61
CA THR A 160 10.85 -8.21 13.45
C THR A 160 9.39 -8.38 13.89
N ILE A 161 9.14 -8.22 15.19
CA ILE A 161 7.85 -8.39 15.82
C ILE A 161 7.12 -7.04 15.73
N THR A 162 6.00 -7.05 15.01
CA THR A 162 4.84 -6.17 15.23
C THR A 162 4.86 -5.73 16.70
N PRO A 163 5.04 -4.44 17.04
CA PRO A 163 5.28 -4.02 18.42
C PRO A 163 4.23 -4.66 19.29
N LEU A 164 4.66 -5.45 20.30
CA LEU A 164 3.86 -6.31 21.15
C LEU A 164 2.42 -5.78 21.21
N LEU A 165 1.58 -6.28 20.32
CA LEU A 165 0.18 -5.91 20.28
C LEU A 165 -0.33 -6.54 21.56
N HIS A 166 -0.47 -5.72 22.60
CA HIS A 166 -1.57 -5.93 23.52
C HIS A 166 -2.82 -5.73 22.66
N SER A 167 -3.12 -6.77 21.89
CA SER A 167 -4.41 -7.01 21.29
C SER A 167 -5.40 -6.76 22.41
N VAL A 168 -6.12 -5.64 22.32
CA VAL A 168 -7.46 -5.61 22.92
C VAL A 168 -8.24 -6.54 22.02
N ASP A 169 -8.10 -7.82 22.36
CA ASP A 169 -8.68 -8.93 21.66
C ASP A 169 -10.19 -8.69 21.67
N CYS A 170 -10.78 -8.58 20.48
CA CYS A 170 -12.19 -8.90 20.32
C CYS A 170 -12.30 -10.42 20.43
N SER A 171 -11.98 -10.96 21.62
CA SER A 171 -11.89 -12.38 21.95
C SER A 171 -13.25 -13.09 21.92
N ASN A 172 -14.22 -12.54 21.18
CA ASN A 172 -15.45 -13.22 20.82
C ASN A 172 -16.06 -12.82 19.45
N CYS A 173 -15.32 -12.14 18.56
CA CYS A 173 -15.90 -11.67 17.28
C CYS A 173 -15.09 -12.02 16.02
N CYS A 174 -14.60 -13.28 15.92
CA CYS A 174 -14.15 -13.94 14.69
C CYS A 174 -12.66 -13.85 14.34
N VAL A 175 -11.89 -14.81 14.87
CA VAL A 175 -10.60 -15.27 14.32
C VAL A 175 -10.81 -16.15 13.05
N ARG A 176 -11.90 -15.97 12.30
CA ARG A 176 -12.30 -16.89 11.21
C ARG A 176 -12.88 -16.27 9.94
N MET A 177 -12.87 -14.94 9.74
CA MET A 177 -13.50 -14.36 8.54
C MET A 177 -12.60 -13.42 7.74
N ARG A 178 -12.84 -13.44 6.42
CA ARG A 178 -11.94 -13.07 5.30
C ARG A 178 -11.92 -11.57 4.95
N ASP A 179 -12.55 -10.72 5.75
CA ASP A 179 -12.66 -9.29 5.49
C ASP A 179 -12.28 -8.52 6.77
N TYR A 180 -11.12 -7.84 6.75
CA TYR A 180 -10.67 -7.02 7.87
C TYR A 180 -10.50 -5.57 7.42
N LEU A 181 -11.13 -4.65 8.14
CA LEU A 181 -10.79 -3.24 8.11
C LEU A 181 -9.57 -3.02 9.01
N VAL A 182 -8.59 -2.27 8.52
CA VAL A 182 -7.46 -1.85 9.36
C VAL A 182 -7.76 -0.48 9.95
N LEU A 183 -7.83 -0.41 11.28
CA LEU A 183 -7.95 0.82 12.05
C LEU A 183 -6.58 1.14 12.63
N VAL A 184 -6.03 2.31 12.31
CA VAL A 184 -4.85 2.83 12.99
C VAL A 184 -5.32 3.77 14.10
N THR A 185 -4.92 3.53 15.34
CA THR A 185 -5.15 4.46 16.45
C THR A 185 -3.82 4.96 17.01
N ILE A 186 -3.84 6.15 17.60
CA ILE A 186 -2.67 6.73 18.25
C ILE A 186 -2.95 6.70 19.75
N ASN A 187 -2.24 5.86 20.49
CA ASN A 187 -2.46 5.70 21.94
C ASN A 187 -1.23 6.15 22.74
N ASN A 188 -1.45 6.55 23.99
CA ASN A 188 -0.40 6.92 24.92
C ASN A 188 -0.02 5.70 25.78
N LYS A 189 1.15 5.09 25.52
CA LYS A 189 1.63 3.95 26.30
C LYS A 189 2.84 4.39 27.14
N GLY A 190 2.70 4.34 28.47
CA GLY A 190 3.82 4.56 29.40
C GLY A 190 4.49 5.93 29.32
N GLY A 191 3.74 6.99 29.00
CA GLY A 191 4.28 8.35 28.90
C GLY A 191 4.92 8.69 27.54
N GLN A 192 4.94 7.76 26.59
CA GLN A 192 5.24 8.06 25.20
C GLN A 192 3.94 8.45 24.48
N LYS A 193 3.81 9.75 24.17
CA LYS A 193 2.76 10.27 23.31
C LYS A 193 3.01 9.81 21.87
N ASP A 194 1.92 9.59 21.14
CA ASP A 194 1.91 9.39 19.69
C ASP A 194 2.42 8.04 19.16
N VAL A 195 2.19 6.94 19.88
CA VAL A 195 2.51 5.59 19.37
C VAL A 195 1.35 5.07 18.51
N PRO A 196 1.55 4.85 17.19
CA PRO A 196 0.53 4.28 16.33
C PRO A 196 0.37 2.77 16.58
N PHE A 197 -0.86 2.34 16.82
CA PHE A 197 -1.27 0.95 16.95
C PHE A 197 -2.14 0.58 15.75
N MET A 198 -1.80 -0.54 15.11
CA MET A 198 -2.59 -1.10 14.02
C MET A 198 -3.54 -2.15 14.58
N HIS A 199 -4.83 -1.97 14.34
CA HIS A 199 -5.89 -2.87 14.77
C HIS A 199 -6.59 -3.44 13.54
N CYS A 200 -6.70 -4.76 13.47
CA CYS A 200 -7.49 -5.43 12.43
C CYS A 200 -8.90 -5.69 13.00
N VAL A 201 -9.93 -5.15 12.37
CA VAL A 201 -11.32 -5.25 12.82
C VAL A 201 -12.22 -5.84 11.74
N CYS A 202 -13.16 -6.69 12.16
CA CYS A 202 -13.94 -7.55 11.27
C CYS A 202 -15.08 -6.84 10.49
N SER A 203 -15.42 -5.61 10.89
CA SER A 203 -16.59 -4.84 10.44
C SER A 203 -16.55 -3.43 11.01
N GLU A 204 -17.38 -2.51 10.47
CA GLU A 204 -17.54 -1.17 11.02
C GLU A 204 -18.08 -1.21 12.46
N THR A 205 -18.88 -2.23 12.81
CA THR A 205 -19.33 -2.48 14.19
C THR A 205 -18.16 -2.87 15.09
N CYS A 206 -17.28 -3.78 14.64
CA CYS A 206 -16.04 -4.15 15.35
C CYS A 206 -15.14 -2.91 15.55
N LYS A 207 -15.03 -2.05 14.54
CA LYS A 207 -14.29 -0.77 14.59
C LYS A 207 -14.86 0.19 15.65
N ASN A 208 -16.17 0.44 15.61
CA ASN A 208 -16.83 1.33 16.57
C ASN A 208 -16.70 0.82 18.00
N HIS A 209 -16.84 -0.49 18.21
CA HIS A 209 -16.65 -1.12 19.52
C HIS A 209 -15.24 -0.92 20.05
N LEU A 210 -14.23 -1.18 19.21
CA LEU A 210 -12.82 -0.97 19.55
C LEU A 210 -12.53 0.51 19.85
N GLN A 211 -13.02 1.44 19.03
CA GLN A 211 -12.86 2.88 19.24
C GLN A 211 -13.44 3.34 20.60
N THR A 212 -14.59 2.81 21.00
CA THR A 212 -15.18 3.11 22.31
C THR A 212 -14.29 2.61 23.44
N ARG A 213 -13.79 1.37 23.37
CA ARG A 213 -12.91 0.81 24.40
C ARG A 213 -11.57 1.55 24.50
N LEU A 214 -11.02 1.98 23.37
CA LEU A 214 -9.79 2.77 23.36
C LEU A 214 -9.99 4.14 24.01
N LYS A 215 -11.11 4.82 23.75
CA LYS A 215 -11.46 6.08 24.42
C LYS A 215 -11.63 5.90 25.94
N GLU A 216 -12.25 4.81 26.37
CA GLU A 216 -12.39 4.48 27.80
C GLU A 216 -11.03 4.20 28.45
N TYR A 217 -10.15 3.47 27.76
CA TYR A 217 -8.78 3.19 28.21
C TYR A 217 -7.96 4.47 28.37
N ASP A 218 -8.01 5.37 27.39
CA ASP A 218 -7.31 6.67 27.44
C ASP A 218 -7.85 7.56 28.56
N ALA A 219 -9.17 7.55 28.79
CA ALA A 219 -9.81 8.29 29.88
C ALA A 219 -9.48 7.73 31.26
N ALA A 220 -9.20 6.43 31.37
CA ALA A 220 -8.83 5.76 32.61
C ALA A 220 -7.35 5.97 33.01
N GLY A 221 -6.54 6.66 32.19
CA GLY A 221 -5.18 7.04 32.54
C GLY A 221 -4.16 5.90 32.54
N GLY A 222 -4.40 4.83 31.75
CA GLY A 222 -3.43 3.78 31.42
C GLY A 222 -2.56 3.28 32.59
N ALA A 223 -3.14 2.43 33.45
CA ALA A 223 -2.39 1.65 34.43
C ALA A 223 -1.56 0.54 33.78
#